data_AF-A0A4S4N064-F1
#
_entry.id   AF-A0A4S4N064-F1
#
_cell.length_a   1.000
_cell.length_b   1.000
_cell.length_c   1.000
_cell.angle_alpha   90.00
_cell.angle_beta   90.00
_cell.angle_gamma   90.00
#
_symmetry.space_group_name_H-M   'P 1'
#
loop_
_entity.id
_entity.type
_entity.pdbx_description
1 polymer ?
#
loop_
_entity_poly.entity_id
_entity_poly.type
_entity_poly.pdbx_seq_one_letter_code
_entity_poly.pdbx_strand_id
1 'polypeptide(L)'
;MVQLLAILLAFVSVAASAPPPSGPQLNSIAKQHNKFYFGTATDNPELNDTAYTAILDDNRMFGQITAANSMKWFDTEPSPGNFTFHDGDVIANLAKRNGQLLRDSWDVINEVLNDDGTFRADVFFNSSGTNFIPAAFHAARNADPHAKLYANDFNIEGPGAKSTAYQNLIKTLKEEGVPIDGIGFQSHFIVGELPANISENMEAFVKLGLEVAITELDIRMTLPATPELLAQQKTDYETVISACKAVEGCIGITVWDFTDKFSWVPGTFAGQVYTDSDALWLSGTFSSLAQRYTMEEDREVQLDIYAASTEIGEMHHYSMEKRIEEDFDKLMRHSDCTPQSNDGPRRTPYETLWYDDGNVILRAENTLFRLHRGILSYHSVVFRDMFSLGTPPVDGSEATIDECPVVDVSDSAYDMTHFLTPLYSGGNRYEYFRLFKK
;
A
#
# COMPACT_ATOMS: atom_id res chain seq x y z
N MET A 1 -11.56 72.92 25.80
CA MET A 1 -10.65 72.44 24.73
C MET A 1 -9.60 71.58 25.43
N VAL A 2 -9.86 70.31 25.75
CA VAL A 2 -9.74 69.11 24.89
C VAL A 2 -8.43 69.08 24.10
N GLN A 3 -7.45 68.30 24.59
CA GLN A 3 -6.68 67.35 23.78
C GLN A 3 -5.88 66.43 24.70
N LEU A 4 -6.44 65.24 24.98
CA LEU A 4 -5.70 64.08 25.46
C LEU A 4 -4.87 63.54 24.28
N LEU A 5 -3.55 63.43 24.44
CA LEU A 5 -2.73 62.55 23.61
C LEU A 5 -2.76 61.15 24.25
N ALA A 6 -3.48 60.22 23.62
CA ALA A 6 -3.39 58.81 23.91
C ALA A 6 -2.14 58.24 23.24
N ILE A 7 -1.19 57.73 24.03
CA ILE A 7 -0.07 56.92 23.54
C ILE A 7 -0.65 55.53 23.25
N LEU A 8 -0.89 55.24 21.97
CA LEU A 8 -1.19 53.89 21.50
C LEU A 8 0.13 53.10 21.48
N LEU A 9 0.36 52.26 22.49
CA LEU A 9 1.34 51.19 22.41
C LEU A 9 0.80 50.14 21.44
N ALA A 10 1.27 50.18 20.19
CA ALA A 10 1.09 49.07 19.28
C ALA A 10 1.93 47.89 19.77
N PHE A 11 1.29 46.92 20.41
CA PHE A 11 1.84 45.57 20.53
C PHE A 11 1.93 44.99 19.12
N VAL A 12 3.09 45.16 18.48
CA VAL A 12 3.47 44.28 17.37
C VAL A 12 3.74 42.93 18.01
N SER A 13 2.73 42.07 17.99
CA SER A 13 2.95 40.63 18.16
C SER A 13 3.87 40.22 17.01
N VAL A 14 5.17 40.15 17.30
CA VAL A 14 6.07 39.33 16.51
C VAL A 14 5.62 37.92 16.83
N ALA A 15 4.76 37.35 15.99
CA ALA A 15 4.57 35.92 15.97
C ALA A 15 5.97 35.34 15.76
N ALA A 16 6.58 34.84 16.84
CA ALA A 16 7.78 34.05 16.74
C ALA A 16 7.38 32.86 15.86
N SER A 17 7.80 32.90 14.60
CA SER A 17 7.77 31.71 13.76
C SER A 17 8.46 30.61 14.55
N ALA A 18 7.73 29.53 14.83
CA ALA A 18 8.33 28.35 15.43
C ALA A 18 9.64 28.06 14.67
N PRO A 19 10.76 27.80 15.36
CA PRO A 19 11.98 27.41 14.66
C PRO A 19 11.63 26.21 13.76
N PRO A 20 12.11 26.17 12.51
CA PRO A 20 11.87 25.03 11.65
C PRO A 20 12.31 23.76 12.39
N PRO A 21 11.58 22.64 12.23
CA PRO A 21 11.93 21.40 12.92
C PRO A 21 13.40 21.07 12.69
N SER A 22 14.14 20.90 13.77
CA SER A 22 15.59 20.68 13.82
C SER A 22 15.98 19.22 13.51
N GLY A 23 15.16 18.53 12.72
CA GLY A 23 15.40 17.16 12.27
C GLY A 23 16.31 17.10 11.04
N PRO A 24 16.88 15.91 10.74
CA PRO A 24 17.65 15.70 9.52
C PRO A 24 16.80 16.01 8.28
N GLN A 25 17.37 16.72 7.32
CA GLN A 25 16.71 17.12 6.08
C GLN A 25 17.12 16.16 4.97
N LEU A 26 16.53 14.95 4.95
CA LEU A 26 16.98 13.84 4.10
C LEU A 26 17.05 14.22 2.62
N ASN A 27 16.01 14.86 2.07
CA ASN A 27 16.02 15.34 0.70
C ASN A 27 17.10 16.39 0.44
N SER A 28 17.35 17.30 1.39
CA SER A 28 18.42 18.28 1.25
C SER A 28 19.80 17.63 1.16
N ILE A 29 20.01 16.53 1.88
CA ILE A 29 21.27 15.78 1.87
C ILE A 29 21.38 14.91 0.62
N ALA A 30 20.28 14.29 0.18
CA ALA A 30 20.23 13.58 -1.10
C ALA A 30 20.64 14.49 -2.27
N LYS A 31 20.11 15.72 -2.31
CA LYS A 31 20.49 16.74 -3.31
C LYS A 31 21.97 17.14 -3.24
N GLN A 32 22.55 17.23 -2.04
CA GLN A 32 24.01 17.47 -1.89
C GLN A 32 24.87 16.32 -2.43
N HIS A 33 24.30 15.13 -2.56
CA HIS A 33 24.93 13.95 -3.16
C HIS A 33 24.45 13.67 -4.59
N ASN A 34 23.97 14.70 -5.31
CA ASN A 34 23.51 14.62 -6.69
C ASN A 34 22.37 13.62 -6.93
N LYS A 35 21.56 13.34 -5.90
CA LYS A 35 20.29 12.63 -6.06
C LYS A 35 19.17 13.63 -6.29
N PHE A 36 18.21 13.30 -7.15
CA PHE A 36 17.09 14.18 -7.44
C PHE A 36 16.18 14.36 -6.24
N TYR A 37 15.98 13.29 -5.47
CA TYR A 37 15.12 13.32 -4.30
C TYR A 37 15.52 12.30 -3.22
N PHE A 38 15.11 12.60 -2.00
CA PHE A 38 14.68 11.60 -1.02
C PHE A 38 13.18 11.79 -0.82
N GLY A 39 12.39 10.73 -0.85
CA GLY A 39 10.93 10.79 -0.85
C GLY A 39 10.30 9.77 0.06
N THR A 40 8.98 9.78 0.10
CA THR A 40 8.17 8.85 0.89
C THR A 40 6.83 8.56 0.20
N ALA A 41 6.29 7.38 0.41
CA ALA A 41 4.88 7.10 0.12
C ALA A 41 3.97 7.72 1.20
N THR A 42 2.71 7.93 0.83
CA THR A 42 1.63 8.30 1.74
C THR A 42 0.30 7.86 1.15
N ASP A 43 -0.74 7.80 1.97
CA ASP A 43 -2.11 7.52 1.56
C ASP A 43 -3.11 8.54 2.10
N ASN A 44 -4.25 8.66 1.41
CA ASN A 44 -5.29 9.64 1.70
C ASN A 44 -5.79 9.64 3.17
N PRO A 45 -5.97 8.48 3.85
CA PRO A 45 -6.43 8.47 5.24
C PRO A 45 -5.46 9.11 6.25
N GLU A 46 -4.16 9.12 5.95
CA GLU A 46 -3.08 9.60 6.83
C GLU A 46 -3.04 11.14 6.89
N LEU A 47 -3.52 11.81 5.84
CA LEU A 47 -3.46 13.26 5.69
C LEU A 47 -4.31 14.04 6.72
N ASN A 48 -5.14 13.35 7.50
CA ASN A 48 -5.87 13.97 8.62
C ASN A 48 -5.02 14.08 9.90
N ASP A 49 -3.87 13.42 9.95
CA ASP A 49 -2.94 13.50 11.07
C ASP A 49 -2.01 14.71 10.90
N THR A 50 -2.20 15.72 11.75
CA THR A 50 -1.42 16.97 11.69
C THR A 50 0.05 16.80 12.07
N ALA A 51 0.39 15.81 12.91
CA ALA A 51 1.78 15.55 13.29
C ALA A 51 2.51 14.85 12.16
N TYR A 52 1.85 13.90 11.49
CA TYR A 52 2.34 13.25 10.27
C TYR A 52 2.57 14.27 9.15
N THR A 53 1.54 15.06 8.82
CA THR A 53 1.61 16.05 7.73
C THR A 53 2.63 17.16 7.98
N ALA A 54 2.90 17.52 9.25
CA ALA A 54 3.96 18.48 9.57
C ALA A 54 5.36 18.02 9.14
N ILE A 55 5.61 16.71 9.07
CA ILE A 55 6.86 16.13 8.58
C ILE A 55 6.77 15.89 7.07
N LEU A 56 5.66 15.30 6.61
CA LEU A 56 5.41 15.01 5.19
C LEU A 56 5.52 16.26 4.30
N ASP A 57 5.01 17.41 4.78
CA ASP A 57 4.97 18.67 4.04
C ASP A 57 6.34 19.37 3.93
N ASP A 58 7.32 18.98 4.75
CA ASP A 58 8.64 19.60 4.70
C ASP A 58 9.43 19.07 3.50
N ASN A 59 9.49 19.85 2.43
CA ASN A 59 10.27 19.52 1.23
C ASN A 59 11.74 19.21 1.51
N ARG A 60 12.31 19.76 2.58
CA ARG A 60 13.71 19.51 2.96
C ARG A 60 13.88 18.11 3.52
N MET A 61 12.82 17.55 4.12
CA MET A 61 12.73 16.18 4.57
C MET A 61 12.42 15.26 3.38
N PHE A 62 11.28 15.47 2.71
CA PHE A 62 10.84 14.67 1.57
C PHE A 62 10.63 15.55 0.35
N GLY A 63 11.45 15.37 -0.68
CA GLY A 63 11.36 16.09 -1.95
C GLY A 63 10.48 15.42 -2.99
N GLN A 64 9.96 14.23 -2.68
CA GLN A 64 9.15 13.42 -3.57
C GLN A 64 8.09 12.64 -2.77
N ILE A 65 6.89 12.53 -3.32
CA ILE A 65 5.75 11.79 -2.76
C ILE A 65 5.25 10.74 -3.75
N THR A 66 4.91 9.57 -3.24
CA THR A 66 4.22 8.51 -3.97
C THR A 66 2.81 8.32 -3.39
N ALA A 67 1.78 8.29 -4.25
CA ALA A 67 0.45 7.84 -3.83
C ALA A 67 0.45 6.32 -3.67
N ALA A 68 0.32 5.83 -2.44
CA ALA A 68 0.42 4.39 -2.15
C ALA A 68 -0.69 3.56 -2.80
N ASN A 69 -1.92 4.10 -2.85
CA ASN A 69 -3.10 3.37 -3.35
C ASN A 69 -3.92 4.16 -4.39
N SER A 70 -4.19 5.44 -4.16
CA SER A 70 -5.19 6.21 -4.93
C SER A 70 -4.89 6.47 -6.42
N MET A 71 -3.81 5.91 -6.96
CA MET A 71 -3.48 5.88 -8.39
C MET A 71 -3.39 4.45 -8.97
N LYS A 72 -3.76 3.42 -8.21
CA LYS A 72 -3.90 2.04 -8.70
C LYS A 72 -5.15 1.92 -9.59
N TRP A 73 -5.24 0.82 -10.34
CA TRP A 73 -6.31 0.62 -11.33
C TRP A 73 -7.69 0.71 -10.67
N PHE A 74 -7.95 -0.07 -9.62
CA PHE A 74 -9.28 -0.11 -9.00
C PHE A 74 -9.74 1.27 -8.48
N ASP A 75 -8.82 2.09 -7.97
CA ASP A 75 -9.10 3.43 -7.47
C ASP A 75 -9.32 4.46 -8.59
N THR A 76 -8.72 4.25 -9.76
CA THR A 76 -8.80 5.17 -10.90
C THR A 76 -9.87 4.81 -11.92
N GLU A 77 -10.22 3.54 -12.06
CA GLU A 77 -11.27 3.03 -12.95
C GLU A 77 -12.02 1.86 -12.26
N PRO A 78 -12.87 2.14 -11.26
CA PRO A 78 -13.58 1.10 -10.50
C PRO A 78 -14.60 0.31 -11.34
N SER A 79 -15.01 0.84 -12.49
CA SER A 79 -15.79 0.12 -13.49
C SER A 79 -15.41 0.58 -14.90
N PRO A 80 -15.55 -0.29 -15.93
CA PRO A 80 -15.05 0.01 -17.27
C PRO A 80 -15.57 1.35 -17.83
N GLY A 81 -14.64 2.24 -18.17
CA GLY A 81 -14.91 3.58 -18.71
C GLY A 81 -15.35 4.62 -17.68
N ASN A 82 -15.45 4.27 -16.40
CA ASN A 82 -15.82 5.18 -15.33
C ASN A 82 -14.60 5.53 -14.48
N PHE A 83 -13.99 6.68 -14.78
CA PHE A 83 -12.77 7.11 -14.13
C PHE A 83 -13.01 8.00 -12.91
N THR A 84 -12.26 7.76 -11.84
CA THR A 84 -12.24 8.56 -10.62
C THR A 84 -10.82 9.00 -10.29
N PHE A 85 -10.57 10.31 -10.34
CA PHE A 85 -9.22 10.86 -10.06
C PHE A 85 -9.14 11.66 -8.76
N HIS A 86 -10.23 11.79 -8.03
CA HIS A 86 -10.31 12.69 -6.87
C HIS A 86 -9.23 12.41 -5.82
N ASP A 87 -9.10 11.15 -5.39
CA ASP A 87 -8.17 10.79 -4.32
C ASP A 87 -6.70 10.87 -4.78
N GLY A 88 -6.41 10.48 -6.03
CA GLY A 88 -5.09 10.70 -6.64
C GLY A 88 -4.73 12.19 -6.77
N ASP A 89 -5.70 13.02 -7.16
CA ASP A 89 -5.54 14.48 -7.26
C ASP A 89 -5.23 15.12 -5.89
N VAL A 90 -5.75 14.56 -4.78
CA VAL A 90 -5.40 15.04 -3.43
C VAL A 90 -3.89 14.91 -3.19
N ILE A 91 -3.30 13.75 -3.50
CA ILE A 91 -1.86 13.51 -3.34
C ILE A 91 -1.05 14.34 -4.34
N ALA A 92 -1.47 14.42 -5.60
CA ALA A 92 -0.80 15.23 -6.62
C ALA A 92 -0.79 16.72 -6.24
N ASN A 93 -1.90 17.25 -5.71
CA ASN A 93 -2.00 18.62 -5.23
C ASN A 93 -1.20 18.86 -3.95
N LEU A 94 -1.07 17.86 -3.07
CA LEU A 94 -0.17 17.93 -1.92
C LEU A 94 1.27 18.13 -2.39
N ALA A 95 1.78 17.24 -3.24
CA ALA A 95 3.14 17.32 -3.77
C ALA A 95 3.39 18.68 -4.45
N LYS A 96 2.46 19.11 -5.32
CA LYS A 96 2.54 20.40 -6.01
C LYS A 96 2.58 21.60 -5.05
N ARG A 97 1.75 21.62 -4.01
CA ARG A 97 1.71 22.71 -3.02
C ARG A 97 3.03 22.82 -2.25
N ASN A 98 3.66 21.69 -1.95
CA ASN A 98 4.88 21.63 -1.15
C ASN A 98 6.16 21.67 -2.01
N GLY A 99 6.03 21.87 -3.33
CA GLY A 99 7.17 21.86 -4.26
C GLY A 99 7.89 20.51 -4.33
N GLN A 100 7.20 19.43 -3.97
CA GLN A 100 7.68 18.06 -4.05
C GLN A 100 7.40 17.52 -5.45
N LEU A 101 8.22 16.56 -5.89
CA LEU A 101 7.88 15.71 -7.01
C LEU A 101 6.72 14.81 -6.58
N LEU A 102 5.65 14.71 -7.36
CA LEU A 102 4.95 13.41 -7.39
C LEU A 102 5.91 12.48 -8.14
N ARG A 103 6.10 11.23 -7.71
CA ARG A 103 7.10 10.30 -8.28
C ARG A 103 7.28 10.58 -9.78
N ASP A 104 8.48 11.04 -10.16
CA ASP A 104 8.78 11.66 -11.47
C ASP A 104 8.83 10.63 -12.62
N SER A 105 8.19 9.49 -12.40
CA SER A 105 8.06 8.33 -13.26
C SER A 105 6.73 7.62 -13.01
N TRP A 106 6.26 6.91 -14.04
CA TRP A 106 5.18 5.93 -13.91
C TRP A 106 5.78 4.54 -13.75
N ASP A 107 5.36 3.83 -12.71
CA ASP A 107 5.57 2.38 -12.59
C ASP A 107 4.53 1.70 -13.51
N VAL A 108 4.86 1.59 -14.79
CA VAL A 108 3.95 1.14 -15.86
C VAL A 108 3.59 -0.33 -15.70
N ILE A 109 4.57 -1.13 -15.31
CA ILE A 109 4.38 -2.51 -14.91
C ILE A 109 4.93 -2.69 -13.49
N ASN A 110 4.23 -3.48 -12.69
CA ASN A 110 4.61 -3.76 -11.30
C ASN A 110 4.55 -5.28 -11.07
N GLU A 111 5.62 -5.86 -10.52
CA GLU A 111 5.62 -7.24 -9.98
C GLU A 111 5.28 -8.38 -10.97
N VAL A 112 5.67 -8.21 -12.24
CA VAL A 112 5.29 -9.14 -13.32
C VAL A 112 6.04 -10.48 -13.29
N LEU A 113 7.05 -10.64 -12.43
CA LEU A 113 7.83 -11.88 -12.30
C LEU A 113 7.68 -12.51 -10.91
N ASN A 114 7.68 -13.84 -10.86
CA ASN A 114 7.84 -14.63 -9.64
C ASN A 114 9.32 -14.61 -9.17
N ASP A 115 9.57 -15.06 -7.94
CA ASP A 115 10.94 -15.15 -7.37
C ASP A 115 11.89 -16.06 -8.18
N ASP A 116 11.35 -17.06 -8.90
CA ASP A 116 12.12 -17.94 -9.77
C ASP A 116 12.41 -17.35 -11.17
N GLY A 117 11.91 -16.14 -11.45
CA GLY A 117 12.08 -15.44 -12.71
C GLY A 117 11.08 -15.84 -13.81
N THR A 118 10.10 -16.70 -13.53
CA THR A 118 8.96 -16.93 -14.42
C THR A 118 7.97 -15.78 -14.35
N PHE A 119 7.13 -15.61 -15.39
CA PHE A 119 6.07 -14.60 -15.35
C PHE A 119 4.98 -14.99 -14.34
N ARG A 120 4.55 -13.99 -13.55
CA ARG A 120 3.44 -14.12 -12.62
C ARG A 120 2.14 -14.31 -13.40
N ALA A 121 1.31 -15.25 -12.95
CA ALA A 121 -0.02 -15.43 -13.50
C ALA A 121 -0.96 -14.36 -12.94
N ASP A 122 -1.54 -13.54 -13.82
CA ASP A 122 -2.57 -12.56 -13.50
C ASP A 122 -3.57 -12.47 -14.67
N VAL A 123 -4.56 -11.57 -14.59
CA VAL A 123 -5.54 -11.41 -15.67
C VAL A 123 -4.91 -10.94 -17.00
N PHE A 124 -3.82 -10.17 -16.97
CA PHE A 124 -3.13 -9.64 -18.15
C PHE A 124 -2.27 -10.71 -18.82
N PHE A 125 -1.49 -11.44 -18.03
CA PHE A 125 -0.67 -12.56 -18.48
C PHE A 125 -1.52 -13.71 -18.98
N ASN A 126 -2.59 -14.06 -18.26
CA ASN A 126 -3.48 -15.17 -18.67
C ASN A 126 -4.26 -14.85 -19.96
N SER A 127 -4.56 -13.58 -20.23
CA SER A 127 -5.31 -13.18 -21.42
C SER A 127 -4.43 -12.94 -22.64
N SER A 128 -3.21 -12.44 -22.47
CA SER A 128 -2.38 -11.94 -23.58
C SER A 128 -0.95 -12.48 -23.60
N GLY A 129 -0.57 -13.34 -22.65
CA GLY A 129 0.82 -13.70 -22.40
C GLY A 129 1.63 -12.48 -21.98
N THR A 130 2.85 -12.34 -22.47
CA THR A 130 3.71 -11.17 -22.17
C THR A 130 3.40 -9.93 -23.00
N ASN A 131 2.42 -9.99 -23.92
CA ASN A 131 2.15 -8.91 -24.87
C ASN A 131 1.59 -7.64 -24.22
N PHE A 132 1.00 -7.74 -23.02
CA PHE A 132 0.52 -6.56 -22.30
C PHE A 132 1.67 -5.62 -21.88
N ILE A 133 2.88 -6.14 -21.65
CA ILE A 133 4.03 -5.35 -21.20
C ILE A 133 4.41 -4.28 -22.24
N PRO A 134 4.81 -4.62 -23.48
CA PRO A 134 5.13 -3.61 -24.48
C PRO A 134 3.93 -2.71 -24.79
N ALA A 135 2.71 -3.26 -24.80
CA ALA A 135 1.49 -2.49 -25.03
C ALA A 135 1.28 -1.40 -23.96
N ALA A 136 1.51 -1.71 -22.68
CA ALA A 136 1.38 -0.75 -21.58
C ALA A 136 2.41 0.39 -21.71
N PHE A 137 3.68 0.07 -21.99
CA PHE A 137 4.72 1.08 -22.20
C PHE A 137 4.44 1.98 -23.41
N HIS A 138 4.00 1.41 -24.54
CA HIS A 138 3.63 2.21 -25.70
C HIS A 138 2.40 3.08 -25.43
N ALA A 139 1.38 2.56 -24.73
CA ALA A 139 0.21 3.34 -24.34
C ALA A 139 0.59 4.52 -23.43
N ALA A 140 1.42 4.27 -22.41
CA ALA A 140 1.90 5.29 -21.49
C ALA A 140 2.70 6.38 -22.22
N ARG A 141 3.65 5.99 -23.09
CA ARG A 141 4.43 6.95 -23.88
C ARG A 141 3.57 7.78 -24.84
N ASN A 142 2.53 7.17 -25.42
CA ASN A 142 1.63 7.88 -26.32
C ASN A 142 0.74 8.89 -25.56
N ALA A 143 0.39 8.59 -24.31
CA ALA A 143 -0.39 9.49 -23.45
C ALA A 143 0.46 10.66 -22.93
N ASP A 144 1.70 10.38 -22.52
CA ASP A 144 2.66 11.40 -22.09
C ASP A 144 4.07 11.12 -22.64
N PRO A 145 4.50 11.86 -23.68
CA PRO A 145 5.83 11.73 -24.25
C PRO A 145 6.98 12.11 -23.31
N HIS A 146 6.72 12.83 -22.22
CA HIS A 146 7.73 13.37 -21.31
C HIS A 146 7.88 12.56 -20.02
N ALA A 147 6.85 11.79 -19.64
CA ALA A 147 6.92 10.93 -18.47
C ALA A 147 8.04 9.89 -18.59
N LYS A 148 8.72 9.64 -17.47
CA LYS A 148 9.66 8.51 -17.35
C LYS A 148 8.88 7.23 -17.10
N LEU A 149 9.18 6.16 -17.83
CA LEU A 149 8.43 4.90 -17.77
C LEU A 149 9.28 3.79 -17.16
N TYR A 150 8.80 3.25 -16.04
CA TYR A 150 9.52 2.31 -15.19
C TYR A 150 8.82 0.94 -15.18
N ALA A 151 9.63 -0.11 -15.06
CA ALA A 151 9.20 -1.35 -14.44
C ALA A 151 9.59 -1.30 -12.94
N ASN A 152 8.74 -1.80 -12.04
CA ASN A 152 9.00 -1.78 -10.60
C ASN A 152 8.79 -3.18 -9.99
N ASP A 153 9.71 -3.62 -9.13
CA ASP A 153 9.60 -4.95 -8.49
C ASP A 153 10.47 -5.08 -7.23
N PHE A 154 10.15 -6.07 -6.39
CA PHE A 154 10.93 -6.52 -5.23
C PHE A 154 11.83 -7.71 -5.55
N ASN A 155 12.79 -8.01 -4.66
CA ASN A 155 13.72 -9.14 -4.76
C ASN A 155 14.58 -9.12 -6.03
N ILE A 156 14.81 -7.94 -6.59
CA ILE A 156 15.67 -7.75 -7.76
C ILE A 156 16.95 -6.98 -7.41
N GLU A 157 17.13 -6.56 -6.16
CA GLU A 157 18.23 -5.71 -5.65
C GLU A 157 19.57 -6.45 -5.64
N GLY A 158 19.55 -7.76 -5.44
CA GLY A 158 20.72 -8.65 -5.54
C GLY A 158 20.74 -9.51 -6.79
N PRO A 159 21.90 -10.10 -7.14
CA PRO A 159 21.98 -11.08 -8.20
C PRO A 159 21.16 -12.32 -7.85
N GLY A 160 20.31 -12.78 -8.77
CA GLY A 160 19.41 -13.91 -8.56
C GLY A 160 18.60 -14.25 -9.81
N ALA A 161 17.75 -15.28 -9.72
CA ALA A 161 16.93 -15.73 -10.84
C ALA A 161 15.99 -14.63 -11.34
N LYS A 162 15.21 -14.01 -10.44
CA LYS A 162 14.31 -12.88 -10.74
C LYS A 162 15.05 -11.68 -11.34
N SER A 163 16.14 -11.23 -10.72
CA SER A 163 16.94 -10.11 -11.24
C SER A 163 17.52 -10.39 -12.63
N THR A 164 18.02 -11.62 -12.86
CA THR A 164 18.51 -12.06 -14.19
C THR A 164 17.38 -12.07 -15.22
N ALA A 165 16.21 -12.55 -14.84
CA ALA A 165 15.03 -12.57 -15.71
C ALA A 165 14.59 -11.15 -16.10
N TYR A 166 14.61 -10.19 -15.16
CA TYR A 166 14.36 -8.78 -15.47
C TYR A 166 15.39 -8.18 -16.42
N GLN A 167 16.68 -8.44 -16.22
CA GLN A 167 17.72 -7.97 -17.14
C GLN A 167 17.52 -8.53 -18.56
N ASN A 168 17.06 -9.78 -18.69
CA ASN A 168 16.75 -10.37 -19.98
C ASN A 168 15.48 -9.79 -20.60
N LEU A 169 14.42 -9.60 -19.80
CA LEU A 169 13.19 -8.92 -20.23
C LEU A 169 13.49 -7.52 -20.76
N ILE A 170 14.27 -6.72 -20.02
CA ILE A 170 14.65 -5.36 -20.45
C ILE A 170 15.41 -5.38 -21.77
N LYS A 171 16.35 -6.32 -21.96
CA LYS A 171 17.06 -6.45 -23.25
C LYS A 171 16.09 -6.70 -24.39
N THR A 172 15.16 -7.64 -24.23
CA THR A 172 14.11 -7.93 -25.22
C THR A 172 13.26 -6.68 -25.51
N LEU A 173 12.78 -6.00 -24.47
CA LEU A 173 11.97 -4.78 -24.63
C LEU A 173 12.74 -3.68 -25.39
N LYS A 174 14.03 -3.49 -25.09
CA LYS A 174 14.87 -2.51 -25.79
C LYS A 174 15.15 -2.91 -27.24
N GLU A 175 15.35 -4.20 -27.52
CA GLU A 175 15.49 -4.72 -28.88
C GLU A 175 14.21 -4.53 -29.71
N GLU A 176 13.04 -4.63 -29.08
CA GLU A 176 11.73 -4.42 -29.69
C GLU A 176 11.33 -2.94 -29.81
N GLY A 177 12.14 -2.01 -29.30
CA GLY A 177 11.87 -0.57 -29.36
C GLY A 177 10.82 -0.08 -28.36
N VAL A 178 10.59 -0.82 -27.28
CA VAL A 178 9.68 -0.44 -26.20
C VAL A 178 10.28 0.72 -25.40
N PRO A 179 9.49 1.79 -25.11
CA PRO A 179 10.01 3.02 -24.51
C PRO A 179 10.17 2.94 -22.98
N ILE A 180 11.02 2.03 -22.50
CA ILE A 180 11.37 1.90 -21.07
C ILE A 180 12.56 2.80 -20.72
N ASP A 181 12.42 3.61 -19.67
CA ASP A 181 13.44 4.58 -19.23
C ASP A 181 14.16 4.14 -17.96
N GLY A 182 13.50 3.38 -17.09
CA GLY A 182 14.05 3.03 -15.79
C GLY A 182 13.52 1.73 -15.18
N ILE A 183 14.16 1.35 -14.08
CA ILE A 183 13.70 0.26 -13.21
C ILE A 183 13.72 0.70 -11.74
N GLY A 184 12.61 0.44 -11.05
CA GLY A 184 12.43 0.66 -9.62
C GLY A 184 12.75 -0.60 -8.83
N PHE A 185 13.55 -0.44 -7.78
CA PHE A 185 13.88 -1.46 -6.80
C PHE A 185 13.06 -1.20 -5.54
N GLN A 186 12.01 -1.98 -5.30
CA GLN A 186 11.14 -1.77 -4.14
C GLN A 186 11.94 -1.74 -2.85
N SER A 187 12.92 -2.64 -2.68
CA SER A 187 13.82 -2.67 -1.53
C SER A 187 13.13 -2.96 -0.19
N HIS A 188 12.13 -3.84 -0.21
CA HIS A 188 11.54 -4.42 1.00
C HIS A 188 12.45 -5.51 1.57
N PHE A 189 13.06 -5.26 2.73
CA PHE A 189 14.03 -6.18 3.33
C PHE A 189 13.63 -6.67 4.72
N ILE A 190 14.32 -7.71 5.17
CA ILE A 190 14.31 -8.18 6.56
C ILE A 190 15.64 -7.75 7.20
N VAL A 191 15.59 -7.30 8.45
CA VAL A 191 16.79 -6.94 9.22
C VAL A 191 17.81 -8.08 9.21
N GLY A 192 19.04 -7.76 8.81
CA GLY A 192 20.16 -8.70 8.71
C GLY A 192 20.16 -9.59 7.46
N GLU A 193 19.18 -9.43 6.56
CA GLU A 193 19.02 -10.28 5.36
C GLU A 193 19.16 -9.50 4.05
N LEU A 194 19.94 -8.41 4.05
CA LEU A 194 20.24 -7.68 2.82
C LEU A 194 20.93 -8.58 1.79
N PRO A 195 20.57 -8.47 0.50
CA PRO A 195 21.30 -9.16 -0.55
C PRO A 195 22.72 -8.62 -0.68
N ALA A 196 23.65 -9.49 -1.09
CA ALA A 196 25.00 -9.07 -1.42
C ALA A 196 25.05 -8.33 -2.78
N ASN A 197 26.03 -7.45 -2.96
CA ASN A 197 26.35 -6.78 -4.23
C ASN A 197 25.21 -5.91 -4.81
N ILE A 198 24.47 -5.19 -3.95
CA ILE A 198 23.36 -4.30 -4.37
C ILE A 198 23.82 -3.29 -5.41
N SER A 199 24.94 -2.60 -5.15
CA SER A 199 25.49 -1.58 -6.06
C SER A 199 25.86 -2.15 -7.42
N GLU A 200 26.55 -3.29 -7.46
CA GLU A 200 26.97 -3.95 -8.71
C GLU A 200 25.77 -4.40 -9.54
N ASN A 201 24.72 -4.85 -8.88
CA ASN A 201 23.51 -5.28 -9.54
C ASN A 201 22.69 -4.10 -10.07
N MET A 202 22.55 -3.00 -9.32
CA MET A 202 22.01 -1.73 -9.84
C MET A 202 22.79 -1.24 -11.07
N GLU A 203 24.13 -1.27 -11.02
CA GLU A 203 25.00 -0.94 -12.17
C GLU A 203 24.76 -1.85 -13.39
N ALA A 204 24.34 -3.10 -13.20
CA ALA A 204 24.00 -3.99 -14.30
C ALA A 204 22.78 -3.47 -15.08
N PHE A 205 21.77 -2.94 -14.39
CA PHE A 205 20.61 -2.30 -15.02
C PHE A 205 20.96 -0.96 -15.68
N VAL A 206 21.80 -0.15 -15.03
CA VAL A 206 22.31 1.10 -15.61
C VAL A 206 23.04 0.84 -16.93
N LYS A 207 23.83 -0.24 -17.02
CA LYS A 207 24.51 -0.66 -18.26
C LYS A 207 23.56 -1.09 -19.37
N LEU A 208 22.32 -1.46 -19.05
CA LEU A 208 21.27 -1.67 -20.06
C LEU A 208 20.70 -0.34 -20.57
N GLY A 209 21.18 0.80 -20.07
CA GLY A 209 20.74 2.15 -20.44
C GLY A 209 19.42 2.52 -19.80
N LEU A 210 19.23 2.16 -18.52
CA LEU A 210 18.12 2.55 -17.67
C LEU A 210 18.60 3.50 -16.56
N GLU A 211 17.74 4.40 -16.13
CA GLU A 211 17.84 5.01 -14.79
C GLU A 211 17.39 3.97 -13.74
N VAL A 212 17.91 4.07 -12.52
CA VAL A 212 17.46 3.22 -11.40
C VAL A 212 17.00 4.07 -10.22
N ALA A 213 16.03 3.58 -9.45
CA ALA A 213 15.57 4.23 -8.23
C ALA A 213 15.25 3.18 -7.16
N ILE A 214 15.45 3.53 -5.89
CA ILE A 214 14.84 2.80 -4.78
C ILE A 214 13.44 3.38 -4.56
N THR A 215 12.41 2.54 -4.58
CA THR A 215 11.02 3.00 -4.73
C THR A 215 10.12 2.76 -3.53
N GLU A 216 10.42 1.78 -2.68
CA GLU A 216 9.52 1.36 -1.58
C GLU A 216 10.30 0.88 -0.34
N LEU A 217 11.41 1.55 -0.01
CA LEU A 217 12.33 1.07 1.01
C LEU A 217 11.67 0.94 2.39
N ASP A 218 11.65 -0.28 2.91
CA ASP A 218 11.44 -0.62 4.31
C ASP A 218 12.33 -1.80 4.72
N ILE A 219 12.68 -1.89 6.00
CA ILE A 219 13.49 -3.00 6.54
C ILE A 219 12.82 -3.51 7.80
N ARG A 220 11.98 -4.53 7.65
CA ARG A 220 11.17 -5.07 8.76
C ARG A 220 11.96 -5.96 9.71
N MET A 221 11.51 -6.00 10.96
CA MET A 221 12.02 -6.89 12.00
C MET A 221 10.87 -7.60 12.72
N THR A 222 11.19 -8.72 13.36
CA THR A 222 10.26 -9.40 14.26
C THR A 222 10.05 -8.62 15.55
N LEU A 223 8.82 -8.61 16.06
CA LEU A 223 8.51 -8.06 17.37
C LEU A 223 8.80 -9.06 18.51
N PRO A 224 9.16 -8.57 19.72
CA PRO A 224 9.39 -7.17 20.06
C PRO A 224 10.70 -6.64 19.46
N ALA A 225 10.73 -5.35 19.11
CA ALA A 225 11.97 -4.69 18.71
C ALA A 225 12.99 -4.73 19.86
N THR A 226 14.25 -5.07 19.55
CA THR A 226 15.36 -5.07 20.51
C THR A 226 16.42 -4.06 20.09
N PRO A 227 17.26 -3.56 21.03
CA PRO A 227 18.37 -2.67 20.68
C PRO A 227 19.30 -3.24 19.60
N GLU A 228 19.50 -4.56 19.57
CA GLU A 228 20.31 -5.25 18.56
C GLU A 228 19.65 -5.23 17.18
N LEU A 229 18.34 -5.50 17.12
CA LEU A 229 17.56 -5.43 15.88
C LEU A 229 17.55 -3.99 15.33
N LEU A 230 17.36 -3.00 16.19
CA LEU A 230 17.40 -1.58 15.81
C LEU A 230 18.79 -1.16 15.30
N ALA A 231 19.86 -1.63 15.95
CA ALA A 231 21.23 -1.34 15.50
C ALA A 231 21.57 -2.02 14.16
N GLN A 232 21.08 -3.24 13.94
CA GLN A 232 21.25 -3.94 12.67
C GLN A 232 20.44 -3.27 11.56
N GLN A 233 19.17 -2.94 11.82
CA GLN A 233 18.30 -2.23 10.89
C GLN A 233 18.93 -0.93 10.42
N LYS A 234 19.46 -0.14 11.35
CA LYS A 234 20.23 1.08 11.04
C LYS A 234 21.39 0.82 10.08
N THR A 235 22.16 -0.24 10.34
CA THR A 235 23.29 -0.64 9.47
C THR A 235 22.80 -1.05 8.08
N ASP A 236 21.63 -1.69 8.01
CA ASP A 236 21.03 -2.12 6.75
C ASP A 236 20.55 -0.90 5.94
N TYR A 237 19.90 0.08 6.58
CA TYR A 237 19.58 1.38 5.97
C TYR A 237 20.81 2.07 5.40
N GLU A 238 21.86 2.19 6.21
CA GLU A 238 23.11 2.82 5.80
C GLU A 238 23.71 2.12 4.58
N THR A 239 23.60 0.78 4.53
CA THR A 239 24.09 -0.04 3.41
C THR A 239 23.30 0.23 2.13
N VAL A 240 21.97 0.17 2.19
CA VAL A 240 21.08 0.37 1.03
C VAL A 240 21.17 1.81 0.48
N ILE A 241 21.15 2.81 1.37
CA ILE A 241 21.30 4.23 0.99
C ILE A 241 22.68 4.48 0.38
N SER A 242 23.74 3.88 0.94
CA SER A 242 25.09 4.01 0.40
C SER A 242 25.24 3.36 -0.97
N ALA A 243 24.52 2.26 -1.24
CA ALA A 243 24.50 1.63 -2.55
C ALA A 243 23.94 2.58 -3.61
N CYS A 244 22.74 3.13 -3.41
CA CYS A 244 22.19 4.12 -4.35
C CYS A 244 23.09 5.36 -4.46
N LYS A 245 23.66 5.84 -3.36
CA LYS A 245 24.62 6.96 -3.38
C LYS A 245 25.83 6.68 -4.28
N ALA A 246 26.36 5.45 -4.27
CA ALA A 246 27.54 5.07 -5.04
C ALA A 246 27.26 4.88 -6.54
N VAL A 247 26.04 4.52 -6.92
CA VAL A 247 25.64 4.28 -8.32
C VAL A 247 25.20 5.60 -8.96
N GLU A 248 25.90 6.03 -10.01
CA GLU A 248 25.62 7.31 -10.70
C GLU A 248 24.22 7.33 -11.32
N GLY A 249 23.79 6.21 -11.90
CA GLY A 249 22.46 6.05 -12.48
C GLY A 249 21.32 5.91 -11.46
N CYS A 250 21.61 5.84 -10.16
CA CYS A 250 20.56 5.83 -9.14
C CYS A 250 20.08 7.24 -8.83
N ILE A 251 18.82 7.54 -9.16
CA ILE A 251 18.30 8.91 -9.16
C ILE A 251 17.75 9.38 -7.80
N GLY A 252 17.29 8.47 -6.96
CA GLY A 252 16.60 8.82 -5.73
C GLY A 252 16.16 7.61 -4.92
N ILE A 253 15.67 7.89 -3.72
CA ILE A 253 15.22 6.91 -2.73
C ILE A 253 13.86 7.34 -2.22
N THR A 254 12.90 6.41 -2.20
CA THR A 254 11.58 6.56 -1.61
C THR A 254 11.42 5.49 -0.53
N VAL A 255 11.04 5.90 0.69
CA VAL A 255 10.65 4.97 1.77
C VAL A 255 9.15 4.69 1.71
N TRP A 256 8.71 3.48 2.04
CA TRP A 256 7.30 3.09 1.94
C TRP A 256 6.51 3.47 3.21
N ASP A 257 6.15 4.76 3.24
CA ASP A 257 5.84 5.55 4.44
C ASP A 257 7.08 5.73 5.35
N PHE A 258 7.04 6.72 6.23
CA PHE A 258 8.16 7.13 7.09
C PHE A 258 7.89 6.92 8.59
N THR A 259 6.71 6.40 8.95
CA THR A 259 6.35 6.10 10.34
C THR A 259 5.71 4.72 10.47
N ASP A 260 6.15 3.98 11.48
CA ASP A 260 5.64 2.66 11.85
C ASP A 260 4.11 2.65 12.01
N LYS A 261 3.55 3.79 12.44
CA LYS A 261 2.11 4.00 12.64
C LYS A 261 1.26 3.65 11.41
N PHE A 262 1.76 3.95 10.21
CA PHE A 262 1.03 3.77 8.95
C PHE A 262 1.68 2.72 8.05
N SER A 263 2.70 2.02 8.55
CA SER A 263 3.35 0.97 7.80
C SER A 263 2.36 -0.16 7.45
N TRP A 264 2.43 -0.62 6.21
CA TRP A 264 1.72 -1.80 5.73
C TRP A 264 2.23 -3.12 6.37
N VAL A 265 3.48 -3.14 6.86
CA VAL A 265 4.17 -4.34 7.32
C VAL A 265 3.38 -5.16 8.35
N PRO A 266 2.80 -4.60 9.42
CA PRO A 266 2.05 -5.41 10.39
C PRO A 266 0.76 -6.00 9.84
N GLY A 267 0.14 -5.33 8.86
CA GLY A 267 -1.04 -5.84 8.14
C GLY A 267 -0.70 -7.02 7.24
N THR A 268 0.56 -7.10 6.82
CA THR A 268 1.08 -8.11 5.91
C THR A 268 1.83 -9.22 6.66
N PHE A 269 2.98 -8.88 7.23
CA PHE A 269 3.81 -9.78 8.00
C PHE A 269 3.42 -9.78 9.49
N ALA A 270 2.47 -10.65 9.85
CA ALA A 270 2.00 -10.79 11.23
C ALA A 270 3.16 -10.93 12.25
N GLY A 271 3.14 -10.10 13.30
CA GLY A 271 4.17 -10.08 14.34
C GLY A 271 5.47 -9.37 13.95
N GLN A 272 5.48 -8.64 12.83
CA GLN A 272 6.61 -7.83 12.39
C GLN A 272 6.23 -6.35 12.35
N VAL A 273 7.25 -5.50 12.50
CA VAL A 273 7.14 -4.05 12.33
C VAL A 273 8.36 -3.59 11.56
N TYR A 274 8.27 -2.40 11.00
CA TYR A 274 9.40 -1.67 10.51
C TYR A 274 9.55 -0.43 11.38
N THR A 275 10.59 -0.37 12.23
CA THR A 275 10.82 0.78 13.12
C THR A 275 11.64 1.87 12.45
N ASP A 276 10.99 2.65 11.59
CA ASP A 276 11.61 3.75 10.87
C ASP A 276 11.87 4.97 11.76
N SER A 277 11.06 5.10 12.81
CA SER A 277 11.05 6.24 13.73
C SER A 277 12.32 6.39 14.59
N ASP A 278 13.17 5.36 14.68
CA ASP A 278 14.47 5.42 15.37
C ASP A 278 15.66 5.15 14.43
N ALA A 279 15.55 4.26 13.44
CA ALA A 279 16.70 3.82 12.63
C ALA A 279 17.16 4.85 11.59
N LEU A 280 16.24 5.52 10.88
CA LEU A 280 16.60 6.60 9.92
C LEU A 280 17.23 7.79 10.66
N TRP A 281 16.69 8.13 11.81
CA TRP A 281 17.06 9.32 12.59
C TRP A 281 18.37 9.17 13.35
N LEU A 282 18.79 7.93 13.62
CA LEU A 282 20.03 7.61 14.33
C LEU A 282 21.20 7.22 13.42
N SER A 283 21.00 7.04 12.10
CA SER A 283 22.04 6.69 11.10
C SER A 283 23.28 7.59 11.28
N GLY A 284 24.41 6.98 11.64
CA GLY A 284 25.65 7.64 12.07
C GLY A 284 26.37 8.40 10.96
N THR A 285 25.96 8.19 9.71
CA THR A 285 26.33 9.01 8.55
C THR A 285 25.60 10.37 8.52
N PHE A 286 24.51 10.52 9.26
CA PHE A 286 23.69 11.72 9.37
C PHE A 286 23.75 12.36 10.78
N SER A 287 24.43 11.72 11.74
CA SER A 287 24.44 12.10 13.17
C SER A 287 25.35 13.29 13.54
N SER A 288 26.14 13.85 12.62
CA SER A 288 26.99 15.01 12.97
C SER A 288 26.22 16.32 13.21
N LEU A 289 24.88 16.31 13.09
CA LEU A 289 24.02 17.49 13.32
C LEU A 289 22.89 17.29 14.34
N ALA A 290 22.75 16.11 14.96
CA ALA A 290 21.72 15.85 15.99
C ALA A 290 22.19 16.14 17.44
N GLN A 291 23.41 16.68 17.64
CA GLN A 291 23.86 17.16 18.95
C GLN A 291 23.35 18.57 19.25
N ARG A 292 22.02 18.68 19.42
CA ARG A 292 21.33 19.68 20.24
C ARG A 292 19.84 19.42 20.05
N TYR A 293 19.26 18.57 20.87
CA TYR A 293 17.88 18.59 21.39
C TYR A 293 17.64 17.24 22.10
N THR A 294 18.46 16.93 23.11
CA THR A 294 17.99 16.12 24.23
C THR A 294 17.21 17.07 25.13
N MET A 295 15.92 17.26 24.86
CA MET A 295 15.02 17.80 25.87
C MET A 295 14.57 16.65 26.77
N GLU A 296 14.78 16.89 28.04
CA GLU A 296 14.87 15.95 29.14
C GLU A 296 13.51 15.71 29.79
N GLU A 297 12.42 15.57 29.01
CA GLU A 297 11.06 15.63 29.57
C GLU A 297 10.04 14.58 29.13
N ASP A 298 10.42 13.51 28.42
CA ASP A 298 9.49 12.38 28.15
C ASP A 298 10.10 11.00 28.43
N ARG A 299 10.78 10.86 29.58
CA ARG A 299 11.24 9.56 30.10
C ARG A 299 10.20 8.79 30.92
N GLU A 300 8.91 9.14 30.85
CA GLU A 300 7.85 8.42 31.58
C GLU A 300 6.61 8.00 30.77
N VAL A 301 6.54 8.18 29.44
CA VAL A 301 5.36 7.74 28.67
C VAL A 301 5.54 6.39 27.95
N GLN A 302 6.71 5.76 28.04
CA GLN A 302 6.99 4.51 27.31
C GLN A 302 6.78 3.21 28.10
N LEU A 303 5.93 3.21 29.13
CA LEU A 303 5.65 2.00 29.94
C LEU A 303 4.17 1.62 30.12
N ASP A 304 3.20 2.39 29.61
CA ASP A 304 1.77 2.10 29.86
C ASP A 304 0.93 1.65 28.66
N ILE A 305 1.51 1.43 27.47
CA ILE A 305 0.77 0.83 26.34
C ILE A 305 0.80 -0.71 26.39
N TYR A 306 1.64 -1.32 27.23
CA TYR A 306 1.75 -2.79 27.36
C TYR A 306 0.94 -3.44 28.49
N ALA A 307 0.11 -2.68 29.22
CA ALA A 307 -0.72 -3.20 30.31
C ALA A 307 -2.23 -3.30 30.00
N ALA A 308 -2.68 -2.95 28.80
CA ALA A 308 -4.09 -3.01 28.40
C ALA A 308 -4.42 -4.13 27.40
N SER A 309 -3.47 -5.01 27.06
CA SER A 309 -3.70 -6.13 26.12
C SER A 309 -3.70 -7.52 26.78
N THR A 310 -3.58 -7.61 28.10
CA THR A 310 -3.69 -8.87 28.86
C THR A 310 -5.09 -9.03 29.45
N GLU A 311 -6.11 -9.09 28.61
CA GLU A 311 -7.42 -9.69 28.91
C GLU A 311 -8.25 -9.76 27.62
N ILE A 312 -7.90 -10.69 26.72
CA ILE A 312 -8.80 -11.54 25.92
C ILE A 312 -7.88 -12.59 25.27
N GLY A 313 -8.16 -13.86 25.57
CA GLY A 313 -7.26 -14.99 25.39
C GLY A 313 -6.92 -15.36 23.95
N GLU A 314 -5.72 -15.90 23.86
CA GLU A 314 -5.11 -16.71 22.81
C GLU A 314 -6.10 -17.65 22.08
N MET A 315 -6.03 -17.67 20.74
CA MET A 315 -6.01 -18.93 19.99
C MET A 315 -5.53 -18.72 18.55
N HIS A 316 -4.31 -19.22 18.31
CA HIS A 316 -3.71 -19.68 17.07
C HIS A 316 -4.31 -19.21 15.73
N HIS A 317 -3.55 -18.39 15.00
CA HIS A 317 -3.72 -18.24 13.56
C HIS A 317 -2.39 -18.43 12.82
N TYR A 318 -2.44 -19.39 11.90
CA TYR A 318 -1.35 -19.94 11.11
C TYR A 318 -1.37 -19.26 9.74
N SER A 319 -0.19 -18.79 9.32
CA SER A 319 0.19 -18.12 8.05
C SER A 319 -0.87 -18.00 6.94
N MET A 320 -1.20 -16.76 6.53
CA MET A 320 -2.23 -16.55 5.51
C MET A 320 -2.02 -15.32 4.60
N GLU A 321 -0.80 -15.01 4.16
CA GLU A 321 -0.60 -14.08 3.03
C GLU A 321 -0.15 -14.76 1.75
N LYS A 322 0.69 -15.81 1.88
CA LYS A 322 0.91 -16.78 0.81
C LYS A 322 -0.38 -17.51 0.38
N ARG A 323 -1.43 -17.46 1.21
CA ARG A 323 -2.76 -17.98 0.91
C ARG A 323 -3.71 -16.93 0.35
N ILE A 324 -3.46 -15.62 0.48
CA ILE A 324 -4.40 -14.60 -0.02
C ILE A 324 -4.36 -14.52 -1.54
N GLU A 325 -3.19 -14.62 -2.19
CA GLU A 325 -3.12 -14.64 -3.66
C GLU A 325 -3.58 -16.00 -4.25
N GLU A 326 -3.28 -17.11 -3.58
CA GLU A 326 -3.75 -18.45 -4.01
C GLU A 326 -5.23 -18.72 -3.67
N ASP A 327 -5.79 -18.14 -2.61
CA ASP A 327 -7.20 -18.30 -2.21
C ASP A 327 -8.12 -17.24 -2.86
N PHE A 328 -7.64 -16.05 -3.23
CA PHE A 328 -8.45 -15.10 -4.01
C PHE A 328 -8.76 -15.66 -5.40
N ASP A 329 -7.77 -16.27 -6.06
CA ASP A 329 -7.96 -16.92 -7.36
C ASP A 329 -8.76 -18.25 -7.22
N LYS A 330 -8.71 -18.97 -6.09
CA LYS A 330 -9.61 -20.12 -5.79
C LYS A 330 -11.03 -19.73 -5.38
N LEU A 331 -11.22 -18.61 -4.68
CA LEU A 331 -12.54 -18.06 -4.32
C LEU A 331 -13.25 -17.47 -5.54
N MET A 332 -12.48 -17.08 -6.56
CA MET A 332 -12.97 -16.68 -7.87
C MET A 332 -13.04 -17.85 -8.86
N ARG A 333 -12.27 -18.94 -8.66
CA ARG A 333 -12.30 -20.14 -9.49
C ARG A 333 -12.39 -21.44 -8.66
N HIS A 334 -13.61 -21.86 -8.38
CA HIS A 334 -14.11 -23.18 -8.76
C HIS A 334 -15.62 -23.31 -8.48
N SER A 335 -16.28 -24.06 -9.37
CA SER A 335 -17.70 -24.42 -9.49
C SER A 335 -18.67 -23.30 -9.89
N ASP A 336 -18.97 -23.31 -11.19
CA ASP A 336 -20.08 -22.65 -11.85
C ASP A 336 -21.41 -22.89 -11.12
N CYS A 337 -22.04 -21.85 -10.56
CA CYS A 337 -23.42 -21.97 -10.08
C CYS A 337 -24.36 -22.03 -11.30
N THR A 338 -24.62 -23.25 -11.77
CA THR A 338 -25.41 -23.49 -12.99
C THR A 338 -26.92 -23.48 -12.68
N PRO A 339 -27.76 -22.75 -13.46
CA PRO A 339 -29.20 -22.77 -13.26
C PRO A 339 -29.76 -24.17 -13.54
N GLN A 340 -30.28 -24.86 -12.53
CA GLN A 340 -31.05 -26.10 -12.73
C GLN A 340 -32.52 -25.88 -12.35
N SER A 341 -33.41 -26.25 -13.27
CA SER A 341 -34.83 -26.35 -12.98
C SER A 341 -35.11 -27.62 -12.17
N ASN A 342 -35.50 -27.52 -10.89
CA ASN A 342 -36.80 -28.00 -10.38
C ASN A 342 -36.92 -28.13 -8.84
N ASP A 343 -38.12 -27.74 -8.39
CA ASP A 343 -38.97 -28.26 -7.30
C ASP A 343 -38.32 -28.76 -5.99
N GLY A 344 -38.06 -27.78 -5.11
CA GLY A 344 -38.02 -27.94 -3.65
C GLY A 344 -38.94 -26.89 -2.97
N PRO A 345 -39.21 -26.97 -1.65
CA PRO A 345 -40.24 -26.15 -0.99
C PRO A 345 -40.01 -24.66 -1.24
N ARG A 346 -41.07 -23.92 -1.62
CA ARG A 346 -41.04 -22.50 -2.05
C ARG A 346 -40.19 -21.62 -1.13
N ARG A 347 -38.97 -21.32 -1.58
CA ARG A 347 -38.08 -20.27 -1.08
C ARG A 347 -38.17 -19.11 -2.07
N THR A 348 -38.14 -17.87 -1.59
CA THR A 348 -38.34 -16.70 -2.45
C THR A 348 -37.01 -15.97 -2.64
N PRO A 349 -36.44 -15.94 -3.86
CA PRO A 349 -35.35 -15.03 -4.20
C PRO A 349 -35.73 -13.58 -3.92
N TYR A 350 -34.81 -12.80 -3.35
CA TYR A 350 -34.99 -11.35 -3.28
C TYR A 350 -34.53 -10.72 -4.59
N GLU A 351 -35.49 -10.34 -5.46
CA GLU A 351 -35.24 -10.00 -6.87
C GLU A 351 -34.16 -8.93 -7.11
N THR A 352 -33.97 -7.98 -6.17
CA THR A 352 -32.97 -6.91 -6.33
C THR A 352 -31.57 -7.24 -5.82
N LEU A 353 -31.41 -8.33 -5.06
CA LEU A 353 -30.13 -8.82 -4.54
C LEU A 353 -29.94 -10.29 -4.93
N TRP A 354 -30.13 -10.52 -6.23
CA TRP A 354 -29.96 -11.80 -6.89
C TRP A 354 -29.09 -11.60 -8.12
N TYR A 355 -27.80 -11.85 -7.98
CA TYR A 355 -26.81 -11.70 -9.04
C TYR A 355 -26.53 -13.05 -9.69
N ASP A 356 -26.73 -13.13 -11.01
CA ASP A 356 -26.56 -14.38 -11.78
C ASP A 356 -25.11 -14.91 -11.72
N ASP A 357 -24.14 -14.03 -11.54
CA ASP A 357 -22.72 -14.33 -11.36
C ASP A 357 -22.29 -14.47 -9.88
N GLY A 358 -23.22 -14.37 -8.94
CA GLY A 358 -22.95 -14.55 -7.52
C GLY A 358 -22.52 -15.99 -7.19
N ASN A 359 -21.53 -16.11 -6.30
CA ASN A 359 -20.87 -17.36 -5.90
C ASN A 359 -21.19 -17.80 -4.45
N VAL A 360 -22.18 -17.17 -3.80
CA VAL A 360 -22.73 -17.60 -2.51
C VAL A 360 -24.20 -17.22 -2.39
N ILE A 361 -24.98 -18.04 -1.68
CA ILE A 361 -26.36 -17.72 -1.31
C ILE A 361 -26.43 -17.51 0.20
N LEU A 362 -26.85 -16.32 0.64
CA LEU A 362 -27.22 -16.10 2.03
C LEU A 362 -28.69 -16.44 2.23
N ARG A 363 -29.00 -17.24 3.25
CA ARG A 363 -30.36 -17.58 3.65
C ARG A 363 -30.70 -16.91 4.97
N ALA A 364 -31.63 -15.96 4.92
CA ALA A 364 -32.20 -15.32 6.09
C ALA A 364 -33.69 -15.66 6.13
N GLU A 365 -34.11 -16.40 7.17
CA GLU A 365 -35.47 -16.96 7.27
C GLU A 365 -35.84 -17.78 6.01
N ASN A 366 -36.86 -17.32 5.25
CA ASN A 366 -37.32 -17.94 4.00
C ASN A 366 -36.86 -17.19 2.73
N THR A 367 -36.00 -16.17 2.89
CA THR A 367 -35.51 -15.31 1.80
C THR A 367 -34.08 -15.69 1.42
N LEU A 368 -33.81 -15.71 0.11
CA LEU A 368 -32.50 -16.03 -0.43
C LEU A 368 -31.90 -14.82 -1.15
N PHE A 369 -30.61 -14.58 -0.92
CA PHE A 369 -29.81 -13.54 -1.57
C PHE A 369 -28.64 -14.20 -2.30
N ARG A 370 -28.53 -14.05 -3.62
CA ARG A 370 -27.40 -14.59 -4.41
C ARG A 370 -26.39 -13.46 -4.65
N LEU A 371 -25.19 -13.60 -4.09
CA LEU A 371 -24.24 -12.52 -3.85
C LEU A 371 -22.80 -12.97 -4.14
N HIS A 372 -21.85 -12.04 -4.04
CA HIS A 372 -20.41 -12.30 -4.23
C HIS A 372 -19.70 -12.35 -2.88
N ARG A 373 -19.01 -13.46 -2.58
CA ARG A 373 -18.18 -13.61 -1.38
C ARG A 373 -17.16 -12.49 -1.25
N GLY A 374 -16.51 -12.10 -2.35
CA GLY A 374 -15.50 -11.03 -2.35
C GLY A 374 -16.03 -9.68 -1.88
N ILE A 375 -17.20 -9.25 -2.38
CA ILE A 375 -17.83 -7.98 -1.97
C ILE A 375 -18.22 -8.03 -0.49
N LEU A 376 -18.78 -9.16 -0.05
CA LEU A 376 -19.15 -9.36 1.36
C LEU A 376 -17.93 -9.35 2.29
N SER A 377 -16.85 -10.05 1.92
CA SER A 377 -15.61 -10.11 2.70
C SER A 377 -14.84 -8.78 2.72
N TYR A 378 -14.90 -8.00 1.65
CA TYR A 378 -14.28 -6.68 1.59
C TYR A 378 -14.97 -5.69 2.52
N HIS A 379 -16.31 -5.69 2.56
CA HIS A 379 -17.07 -4.73 3.35
C HIS A 379 -17.44 -5.20 4.76
N SER A 380 -17.24 -6.48 5.09
CA SER A 380 -17.58 -7.03 6.41
C SER A 380 -16.56 -8.05 6.88
N VAL A 381 -15.90 -7.69 7.99
CA VAL A 381 -14.99 -8.58 8.72
C VAL A 381 -15.69 -9.86 9.19
N VAL A 382 -17.00 -9.80 9.48
CA VAL A 382 -17.79 -10.97 9.89
C VAL A 382 -17.95 -11.96 8.74
N PHE A 383 -18.31 -11.49 7.55
CA PHE A 383 -18.44 -12.37 6.37
C PHE A 383 -17.08 -12.88 5.90
N ARG A 384 -16.04 -12.06 5.99
CA ARG A 384 -14.64 -12.46 5.75
C ARG A 384 -14.23 -13.62 6.65
N ASP A 385 -14.44 -13.49 7.96
CA ASP A 385 -14.05 -14.52 8.91
C ASP A 385 -14.92 -15.78 8.74
N MET A 386 -16.22 -15.61 8.53
CA MET A 386 -17.17 -16.71 8.31
C MET A 386 -16.83 -17.55 7.08
N PHE A 387 -16.45 -16.94 5.96
CA PHE A 387 -16.04 -17.69 4.76
C PHE A 387 -14.65 -18.31 4.88
N SER A 388 -13.78 -17.73 5.71
CA SER A 388 -12.42 -18.24 5.97
C SER A 388 -12.40 -19.48 6.85
N LEU A 389 -13.39 -19.62 7.75
CA LEU A 389 -13.49 -20.76 8.65
C LEU A 389 -14.06 -22.02 7.98
N GLY A 390 -14.64 -21.88 6.77
CA GLY A 390 -15.45 -22.92 6.13
C GLY A 390 -16.72 -23.19 6.94
N THR A 391 -17.87 -23.33 6.28
CA THR A 391 -19.08 -23.77 6.98
C THR A 391 -18.90 -25.22 7.42
N PRO A 392 -18.90 -25.55 8.73
CA PRO A 392 -18.86 -26.94 9.13
C PRO A 392 -20.16 -27.62 8.69
N PRO A 393 -20.11 -28.75 7.97
CA PRO A 393 -21.32 -29.44 7.56
C PRO A 393 -21.96 -30.01 8.83
N VAL A 394 -23.19 -29.60 9.11
CA VAL A 394 -23.96 -30.11 10.27
C VAL A 394 -24.43 -31.56 10.03
N ASP A 395 -24.35 -32.08 8.81
CA ASP A 395 -24.77 -33.45 8.47
C ASP A 395 -23.98 -34.15 7.34
N GLY A 396 -22.85 -33.60 6.90
CA GLY A 396 -22.00 -34.22 5.86
C GLY A 396 -22.38 -33.91 4.41
N SER A 397 -23.29 -32.96 4.16
CA SER A 397 -23.42 -32.29 2.86
C SER A 397 -23.52 -30.79 3.04
N GLU A 398 -22.70 -30.01 2.34
CA GLU A 398 -22.96 -28.56 2.24
C GLU A 398 -24.30 -28.37 1.54
N ALA A 399 -25.24 -27.68 2.19
CA ALA A 399 -26.51 -27.35 1.56
C ALA A 399 -26.21 -26.39 0.39
N THR A 400 -26.30 -26.90 -0.83
CA THR A 400 -26.17 -26.11 -2.04
C THR A 400 -27.56 -25.84 -2.64
N ILE A 401 -27.71 -24.67 -3.27
CA ILE A 401 -28.84 -24.35 -4.14
C ILE A 401 -28.20 -23.90 -5.46
N ASP A 402 -28.58 -24.52 -6.58
CA ASP A 402 -27.95 -24.25 -7.89
C ASP A 402 -26.41 -24.37 -7.86
N GLU A 403 -25.91 -25.38 -7.13
CA GLU A 403 -24.47 -25.62 -6.90
C GLU A 403 -23.75 -24.49 -6.13
N CYS A 404 -24.48 -23.46 -5.70
CA CYS A 404 -23.99 -22.37 -4.86
C CYS A 404 -24.06 -22.76 -3.38
N PRO A 405 -22.97 -22.58 -2.61
CA PRO A 405 -23.00 -22.78 -1.17
C PRO A 405 -24.01 -21.85 -0.50
N VAL A 406 -24.86 -22.41 0.37
CA VAL A 406 -25.82 -21.65 1.16
C VAL A 406 -25.28 -21.42 2.56
N VAL A 407 -25.30 -20.17 3.01
CA VAL A 407 -24.96 -19.80 4.38
C VAL A 407 -26.20 -19.26 5.10
N ASP A 408 -26.57 -19.94 6.18
CA ASP A 408 -27.61 -19.48 7.08
C ASP A 408 -27.12 -18.31 7.92
N VAL A 409 -27.85 -17.20 7.88
CA VAL A 409 -27.62 -16.05 8.75
C VAL A 409 -28.75 -15.95 9.77
N SER A 410 -28.41 -15.57 11.01
CA SER A 410 -29.37 -15.48 12.12
C SER A 410 -30.25 -14.23 12.06
N ASP A 411 -29.82 -13.20 11.32
CA ASP A 411 -30.53 -11.94 11.16
C ASP A 411 -31.80 -12.09 10.32
N SER A 412 -32.77 -11.19 10.52
CA SER A 412 -34.02 -11.20 9.76
C SER A 412 -33.78 -10.86 8.29
N ALA A 413 -34.67 -11.32 7.40
CA ALA A 413 -34.61 -10.95 5.98
C ALA A 413 -34.68 -9.42 5.77
N TYR A 414 -35.39 -8.71 6.66
CA TYR A 414 -35.49 -7.26 6.66
C TYR A 414 -34.15 -6.58 6.95
N ASP A 415 -33.45 -7.01 8.01
CA ASP A 415 -32.16 -6.45 8.40
C ASP A 415 -31.09 -6.76 7.36
N MET A 416 -31.09 -7.99 6.86
CA MET A 416 -30.18 -8.41 5.80
C MET A 416 -30.37 -7.58 4.53
N THR A 417 -31.60 -7.27 4.13
CA THR A 417 -31.85 -6.40 2.97
C THR A 417 -31.24 -5.01 3.16
N HIS A 418 -31.43 -4.40 4.33
CA HIS A 418 -30.92 -3.06 4.63
C HIS A 418 -29.39 -3.02 4.79
N PHE A 419 -28.82 -4.10 5.29
CA PHE A 419 -27.37 -4.27 5.36
C PHE A 419 -26.74 -4.46 3.99
N LEU A 420 -27.33 -5.32 3.14
CA LEU A 420 -26.76 -5.71 1.85
C LEU A 420 -26.95 -4.67 0.75
N THR A 421 -28.09 -3.98 0.72
CA THR A 421 -28.39 -3.02 -0.37
C THR A 421 -27.33 -1.93 -0.53
N PRO A 422 -26.81 -1.28 0.53
CA PRO A 422 -25.74 -0.29 0.42
C PRO A 422 -24.41 -0.85 -0.11
N LEU A 423 -24.10 -2.11 0.21
CA LEU A 423 -22.86 -2.76 -0.23
C LEU A 423 -22.81 -2.95 -1.75
N TYR A 424 -23.99 -3.01 -2.40
CA TYR A 424 -24.12 -3.30 -3.82
C TYR A 424 -24.67 -2.14 -4.66
N SER A 425 -25.10 -1.04 -4.05
CA SER A 425 -25.75 0.09 -4.76
C SER A 425 -24.83 1.29 -5.03
N GLY A 426 -23.54 1.22 -4.69
CA GLY A 426 -22.56 2.29 -5.00
C GLY A 426 -22.91 3.66 -4.39
N GLY A 427 -23.71 3.68 -3.31
CA GLY A 427 -24.29 4.89 -2.74
C GLY A 427 -23.33 5.73 -1.91
N ASN A 428 -23.29 7.02 -2.22
CA ASN A 428 -22.60 8.10 -1.53
C ASN A 428 -22.54 7.93 0.01
N ARG A 429 -21.32 7.93 0.58
CA ARG A 429 -21.00 7.69 2.02
C ARG A 429 -21.68 8.63 3.03
N TYR A 430 -22.43 9.64 2.57
CA TYR A 430 -23.07 10.65 3.41
C TYR A 430 -24.43 10.25 4.03
N GLU A 431 -25.10 9.20 3.55
CA GLU A 431 -26.34 8.70 4.18
C GLU A 431 -26.09 7.81 5.42
N TYR A 432 -24.84 7.34 5.62
CA TYR A 432 -24.46 6.44 6.71
C TYR A 432 -24.70 7.02 8.11
N PHE A 433 -24.62 8.35 8.27
CA PHE A 433 -24.81 9.01 9.57
C PHE A 433 -26.26 9.42 9.89
N ARG A 434 -27.22 9.24 8.97
CA ARG A 434 -28.62 9.62 9.22
C ARG A 434 -29.49 8.48 9.74
N LEU A 435 -29.12 7.22 9.49
CA LEU A 435 -29.93 6.07 9.89
C LEU A 435 -29.62 5.52 11.29
N PHE A 436 -28.48 5.85 11.89
CA PHE A 436 -28.15 5.51 13.29
C PHE A 436 -28.62 6.55 14.33
N LYS A 437 -29.45 7.52 13.92
CA LYS A 437 -30.20 8.38 14.85
C LYS A 437 -31.70 8.12 14.70
N LYS A 438 -32.15 6.96 15.18
CA LYS A 438 -33.47 6.80 15.81
C LYS A 438 -33.50 5.58 16.70
#